data_AF-A0A919WNC3-F1
#
_entry.id   AF-A0A919WNC3-F1
#
_cell.length_a   1.000
_cell.length_b   1.000
_cell.length_c   1.000
_cell.angle_alpha   90.00
_cell.angle_beta   90.00
_cell.angle_gamma   90.00
#
_symmetry.space_group_name_H-M   'P 1'
#
loop_
_entity.id
_entity.type
_entity.pdbx_description
1 polymer ?
#
loop_
_entity_poly.entity_id
_entity_poly.type
_entity_poly.pdbx_seq_one_letter_code
_entity_poly.pdbx_strand_id
1 'polypeptide(L)'
;MKKVVSFPMIAVDQFWVQLTWTFWATGIFIIVNIVKLVFGNNIDSFYSAGYISSNIYMLVIGIIAISFLSYYVGMGVTRKNYFIGNVIASVALSIIIPIGIYVINLIQKLIVGNFSSIVLNANTLEKIKIDIDGNIIGEIIQSIILTPFVNPETNLTLSLALFSLHIFVFYIIGWLIGAAFQRLGVIGGILFIAIGIGIISIKDSMIRLALDLPLFQSFSALNAVPTNLALLLVVVVILITILLIHLLTRRAPIKI
;
A
#
# COMPACT_ATOMS: atom_id res chain seq x y z
N MET A 1 -26.11 -9.62 -28.36
CA MET A 1 -26.53 -9.79 -26.96
C MET A 1 -25.75 -8.79 -26.10
N LYS A 2 -26.42 -7.82 -25.45
CA LYS A 2 -25.75 -6.93 -24.48
C LYS A 2 -25.33 -7.77 -23.28
N LYS A 3 -24.03 -8.00 -23.11
CA LYS A 3 -23.47 -8.73 -21.98
C LYS A 3 -23.84 -7.97 -20.71
N VAL A 4 -24.59 -8.59 -19.80
CA VAL A 4 -24.95 -7.95 -18.53
C VAL A 4 -23.65 -7.68 -17.76
N VAL A 5 -23.36 -6.42 -17.47
CA VAL A 5 -22.12 -6.03 -16.80
C VAL A 5 -22.15 -6.53 -15.36
N SER A 6 -21.34 -7.54 -15.07
CA SER A 6 -21.23 -8.18 -13.76
C SER A 6 -19.99 -7.68 -13.00
N PHE A 7 -20.00 -7.80 -11.68
CA PHE A 7 -18.88 -7.40 -10.81
C PHE A 7 -17.51 -8.01 -11.16
N PRO A 8 -17.38 -9.26 -11.67
CA PRO A 8 -16.10 -9.82 -12.05
C PRO A 8 -15.49 -9.11 -13.26
N MET A 9 -16.32 -8.66 -14.21
CA MET A 9 -15.83 -7.95 -15.39
C MET A 9 -15.18 -6.63 -14.99
N ILE A 10 -15.83 -5.86 -14.11
CA ILE A 10 -15.31 -4.60 -13.59
C ILE A 10 -13.98 -4.83 -12.85
N ALA A 11 -13.91 -5.89 -12.04
CA ALA A 11 -12.70 -6.25 -11.31
C ALA A 11 -11.53 -6.51 -12.28
N VAL A 12 -11.77 -7.28 -13.34
CA VAL A 12 -10.76 -7.61 -14.36
C VAL A 12 -10.34 -6.37 -15.13
N ASP A 13 -11.30 -5.57 -15.60
CA ASP A 13 -11.01 -4.36 -16.39
C ASP A 13 -10.18 -3.38 -15.57
N GLN A 14 -10.58 -3.12 -14.32
CA GLN A 14 -9.87 -2.19 -13.44
C GLN A 14 -8.49 -2.74 -13.05
N PHE A 15 -8.39 -4.03 -12.76
CA PHE A 15 -7.14 -4.71 -12.49
C PHE A 15 -6.13 -4.52 -13.63
N TRP A 16 -6.55 -4.74 -14.89
CA TRP A 16 -5.65 -4.62 -16.04
C TRP A 16 -5.18 -3.19 -16.30
N VAL A 17 -6.07 -2.20 -16.14
CA VAL A 17 -5.70 -0.79 -16.28
C VAL A 17 -4.65 -0.41 -15.23
N GLN A 18 -4.91 -0.74 -13.96
CA GLN A 18 -3.99 -0.43 -12.86
C GLN A 18 -2.68 -1.22 -13.00
N LEU A 19 -2.72 -2.48 -13.45
CA LEU A 19 -1.52 -3.28 -13.71
C LEU A 19 -0.67 -2.70 -14.84
N THR A 20 -1.29 -2.17 -15.90
CA THR A 20 -0.57 -1.48 -16.99
C THR A 20 0.18 -0.26 -16.46
N TRP A 21 -0.43 0.52 -15.57
CA TRP A 21 0.26 1.63 -14.90
C TRP A 21 1.38 1.15 -14.00
N THR A 22 1.20 0.02 -13.32
CA THR A 22 2.25 -0.61 -12.50
C THR A 22 3.44 -0.99 -13.37
N PHE A 23 3.22 -1.59 -14.54
CA PHE A 23 4.30 -1.95 -15.46
C PHE A 23 5.14 -0.72 -15.86
N TRP A 24 4.50 0.40 -16.20
CA TRP A 24 5.21 1.64 -16.51
C TRP A 24 5.98 2.18 -15.30
N ALA A 25 5.34 2.24 -14.12
CA ALA A 25 5.97 2.71 -12.89
C ALA A 25 7.18 1.86 -12.50
N THR A 26 7.04 0.53 -12.48
CA THR A 26 8.11 -0.41 -12.18
C THR A 26 9.24 -0.34 -13.21
N GLY A 27 8.93 -0.15 -14.49
CA GLY A 27 9.93 0.05 -15.54
C GLY A 27 10.83 1.26 -15.27
N ILE A 28 10.24 2.40 -14.88
CA ILE A 28 11.01 3.59 -14.49
C ILE A 28 11.90 3.29 -13.27
N PHE A 29 11.38 2.58 -12.26
CA PHE A 29 12.17 2.22 -11.08
C PHE A 29 13.34 1.28 -11.39
N ILE A 30 13.17 0.34 -12.33
CA ILE A 30 14.25 -0.54 -12.79
C ILE A 30 15.36 0.30 -13.44
N ILE A 31 15.01 1.23 -14.32
CA ILE A 31 15.99 2.11 -14.98
C ILE A 31 16.78 2.91 -13.94
N VAL A 32 16.09 3.52 -12.97
CA VAL A 32 16.75 4.27 -11.88
C VAL A 32 17.68 3.37 -11.07
N ASN A 33 17.29 2.12 -10.80
CA ASN A 33 18.14 1.17 -10.07
C ASN A 33 19.38 0.78 -10.87
N ILE A 34 19.25 0.56 -12.19
CA ILE A 34 20.39 0.28 -13.07
C ILE A 34 21.37 1.46 -13.07
N VAL A 35 20.88 2.70 -13.17
CA VAL A 35 21.74 3.89 -13.07
C VAL A 35 22.46 3.93 -11.72
N LYS A 36 21.76 3.69 -10.60
CA LYS A 36 22.39 3.59 -9.28
C LYS A 36 23.44 2.48 -9.20
N LEU A 37 23.24 1.37 -9.90
CA LEU A 37 24.17 0.26 -9.95
C LEU A 37 25.46 0.59 -10.71
N VAL A 38 25.37 1.45 -11.74
CA VAL A 38 26.54 1.89 -12.53
C VAL A 38 27.35 2.97 -11.80
N PHE A 39 26.69 3.89 -11.09
CA PHE A 39 27.34 5.08 -10.51
C PHE A 39 27.56 5.01 -8.99
N GLY A 40 26.94 4.06 -8.28
CA GLY A 40 26.95 3.98 -6.82
C GLY A 40 27.81 2.86 -6.26
N ASN A 41 28.51 3.13 -5.14
CA ASN A 41 29.32 2.12 -4.43
C ASN A 41 28.51 1.27 -3.42
N ASN A 42 27.31 1.69 -3.05
CA ASN A 42 26.40 0.97 -2.16
C ASN A 42 24.99 0.96 -2.77
N ILE A 43 24.43 -0.22 -2.97
CA ILE A 43 23.12 -0.39 -3.62
C ILE A 43 22.20 -1.09 -2.61
N ASP A 44 21.10 -0.43 -2.25
CA ASP A 44 20.02 -1.07 -1.50
C ASP A 44 19.33 -2.13 -2.39
N SER A 45 18.82 -3.20 -1.77
CA SER A 45 18.06 -4.21 -2.49
C SER A 45 16.85 -3.61 -3.25
N PHE A 46 16.57 -4.07 -4.46
CA PHE A 46 15.37 -3.62 -5.19
C PHE A 46 14.09 -3.90 -4.40
N TYR A 47 14.08 -4.95 -3.57
CA TYR A 47 12.94 -5.26 -2.73
C TYR A 47 12.65 -4.16 -1.68
N SER A 48 13.67 -3.64 -0.98
CA SER A 48 13.47 -2.55 0.00
C SER A 48 13.06 -1.23 -0.67
N ALA A 49 13.67 -0.89 -1.80
CA ALA A 49 13.29 0.28 -2.59
C ALA A 49 11.86 0.16 -3.16
N GLY A 50 11.52 -1.03 -3.68
CA GLY A 50 10.20 -1.35 -4.20
C GLY A 50 9.13 -1.34 -3.11
N TYR A 51 9.47 -1.73 -1.88
CA TYR A 51 8.58 -1.67 -0.72
C TYR A 51 8.12 -0.23 -0.43
N ILE A 52 9.07 0.69 -0.25
CA ILE A 52 8.77 2.11 0.02
C ILE A 52 8.01 2.74 -1.14
N SER A 53 8.47 2.49 -2.37
CA SER A 53 7.86 3.04 -3.58
C SER A 53 6.40 2.59 -3.76
N SER A 54 6.12 1.31 -3.49
CA SER A 54 4.79 0.74 -3.64
C SER A 54 3.77 1.37 -2.69
N ASN A 55 4.20 1.85 -1.51
CA ASN A 55 3.32 2.54 -0.56
C ASN A 55 2.70 3.80 -1.20
N ILE A 56 3.54 4.61 -1.83
CA ILE A 56 3.13 5.85 -2.49
C ILE A 56 2.29 5.52 -3.72
N TYR A 57 2.77 4.59 -4.55
CA TYR A 57 2.06 4.19 -5.77
C TYR A 57 0.64 3.68 -5.48
N MET A 58 0.50 2.79 -4.49
CA MET A 58 -0.78 2.17 -4.13
C MET A 58 -1.75 3.19 -3.52
N LEU A 59 -1.24 4.16 -2.76
CA LEU A 59 -2.03 5.30 -2.29
C LEU A 59 -2.58 6.12 -3.45
N VAL A 60 -1.73 6.45 -4.44
CA VAL A 60 -2.13 7.27 -5.60
C VAL A 60 -3.19 6.57 -6.45
N ILE A 61 -2.98 5.30 -6.82
CA ILE A 61 -4.00 4.58 -7.61
C ILE A 61 -5.28 4.34 -6.81
N GLY A 62 -5.18 4.22 -5.48
CA GLY A 62 -6.33 4.18 -4.57
C GLY A 62 -7.15 5.46 -4.65
N ILE A 63 -6.51 6.64 -4.59
CA ILE A 63 -7.19 7.93 -4.74
C ILE A 63 -7.92 8.02 -6.08
N ILE A 64 -7.26 7.59 -7.16
CA ILE A 64 -7.82 7.60 -8.52
C ILE A 64 -8.98 6.60 -8.68
N ALA A 65 -9.02 5.54 -7.86
CA ALA A 65 -10.02 4.48 -7.97
C ALA A 65 -11.44 5.04 -8.07
N ILE A 66 -11.78 6.02 -7.23
CA ILE A 66 -13.13 6.61 -7.21
C ILE A 66 -13.58 7.21 -8.56
N SER A 67 -12.66 7.69 -9.39
CA SER A 67 -12.97 8.25 -10.70
C SER A 67 -13.57 7.19 -11.65
N PHE A 68 -13.17 5.92 -11.50
CA PHE A 68 -13.75 4.82 -12.26
C PHE A 68 -15.22 4.57 -11.90
N LEU A 69 -15.67 4.92 -10.70
CA LEU A 69 -17.08 4.80 -10.33
C LEU A 69 -17.97 5.62 -11.27
N SER A 70 -17.60 6.87 -11.55
CA SER A 70 -18.38 7.73 -12.47
C SER A 70 -18.41 7.14 -13.88
N TYR A 71 -17.26 6.65 -14.35
CA TYR A 71 -17.12 6.03 -15.68
C TYR A 71 -18.01 4.78 -15.82
N TYR A 72 -17.94 3.85 -14.87
CA TYR A 72 -18.75 2.63 -14.92
C TYR A 72 -20.24 2.90 -14.72
N VAL A 73 -20.62 3.83 -13.83
CA VAL A 73 -22.04 4.19 -13.69
C VAL A 73 -22.59 4.83 -14.96
N GLY A 74 -21.77 5.61 -15.69
CA GLY A 74 -22.14 6.13 -17.02
C GLY A 74 -22.45 5.03 -18.05
N MET A 75 -21.93 3.81 -17.88
CA MET A 75 -22.24 2.64 -18.70
C MET A 75 -23.41 1.78 -18.19
N GLY A 76 -24.13 2.24 -17.15
CA GLY A 76 -25.25 1.51 -16.56
C GLY A 76 -24.85 0.47 -15.49
N VAL A 77 -23.64 0.56 -14.95
CA VAL A 77 -23.19 -0.31 -13.86
C VAL A 77 -23.71 0.18 -12.51
N THR A 78 -24.17 -0.75 -11.65
CA THR A 78 -24.58 -0.39 -10.30
C THR A 78 -23.39 -0.10 -9.37
N ARG A 79 -23.55 0.83 -8.44
CA ARG A 79 -22.52 1.20 -7.46
C ARG A 79 -22.06 0.03 -6.60
N LYS A 80 -22.98 -0.90 -6.30
CA LYS A 80 -22.70 -2.12 -5.53
C LYS A 80 -21.74 -3.03 -6.31
N ASN A 81 -21.97 -3.21 -7.60
CA ASN A 81 -21.11 -4.03 -8.45
C ASN A 81 -19.72 -3.39 -8.60
N TYR A 82 -19.64 -2.06 -8.72
CA TYR A 82 -18.37 -1.35 -8.71
C TYR A 82 -17.61 -1.55 -7.40
N PHE A 83 -18.27 -1.36 -6.25
CA PHE A 83 -17.61 -1.49 -4.94
C PHE A 83 -17.01 -2.88 -4.75
N ILE A 84 -17.77 -3.94 -5.05
CA ILE A 84 -17.29 -5.32 -4.96
C ILE A 84 -16.17 -5.56 -5.97
N GLY A 85 -16.32 -5.09 -7.21
CA GLY A 85 -15.30 -5.21 -8.25
C GLY A 85 -13.96 -4.57 -7.85
N ASN A 86 -14.01 -3.36 -7.28
CA ASN A 86 -12.82 -2.64 -6.83
C ASN A 86 -12.15 -3.32 -5.62
N VAL A 87 -12.92 -3.88 -4.68
CA VAL A 87 -12.36 -4.67 -3.58
C VAL A 87 -11.60 -5.89 -4.13
N ILE A 88 -12.19 -6.62 -5.07
CA ILE A 88 -11.52 -7.78 -5.68
C ILE A 88 -10.26 -7.36 -6.46
N ALA A 89 -10.33 -6.28 -7.25
CA ALA A 89 -9.20 -5.76 -8.02
C ALA A 89 -8.03 -5.34 -7.12
N SER A 90 -8.32 -4.64 -6.02
CA SER A 90 -7.29 -4.18 -5.08
C SER A 90 -6.61 -5.30 -4.32
N VAL A 91 -7.35 -6.35 -3.93
CA VAL A 91 -6.76 -7.57 -3.36
C VAL A 91 -5.87 -8.27 -4.39
N ALA A 92 -6.29 -8.37 -5.65
CA ALA A 92 -5.48 -8.98 -6.71
C ALA A 92 -4.17 -8.20 -6.95
N LEU A 93 -4.24 -6.87 -7.00
CA LEU A 93 -3.05 -6.02 -7.16
C LEU A 93 -2.10 -6.12 -5.97
N SER A 94 -2.63 -6.13 -4.75
CA SER A 94 -1.80 -6.18 -3.55
C SER A 94 -1.02 -7.48 -3.46
N ILE A 95 -1.49 -8.57 -4.07
CA ILE A 95 -0.78 -9.84 -4.14
C ILE A 95 0.24 -9.83 -5.29
N ILE A 96 -0.14 -9.32 -6.46
CA ILE A 96 0.67 -9.43 -7.68
C ILE A 96 1.88 -8.50 -7.66
N ILE A 97 1.74 -7.28 -7.12
CA ILE A 97 2.83 -6.29 -7.07
C ILE A 97 4.04 -6.79 -6.25
N PRO A 98 3.88 -7.28 -5.01
CA PRO A 98 4.98 -7.81 -4.21
C PRO A 98 5.68 -8.99 -4.87
N ILE A 99 4.92 -9.89 -5.49
CA ILE A 99 5.48 -11.03 -6.23
C ILE A 99 6.34 -10.52 -7.40
N GLY A 100 5.84 -9.55 -8.17
CA GLY A 100 6.60 -8.93 -9.26
C GLY A 100 7.89 -8.28 -8.78
N ILE A 101 7.84 -7.51 -7.70
CA ILE A 101 9.01 -6.86 -7.09
C ILE A 101 10.02 -7.90 -6.59
N TYR A 102 9.55 -8.97 -5.96
CA TYR A 102 10.41 -10.06 -5.51
C TYR A 102 11.14 -10.75 -6.67
N VAL A 103 10.43 -11.04 -7.77
CA VAL A 103 11.03 -11.63 -8.98
C VAL A 103 12.10 -10.70 -9.56
N ILE A 104 11.84 -9.39 -9.65
CA ILE A 104 12.83 -8.43 -10.13
C ILE A 104 14.05 -8.38 -9.20
N ASN A 105 13.83 -8.43 -7.88
CA ASN A 105 14.92 -8.49 -6.90
C ASN A 105 15.77 -9.76 -7.03
N LEU A 106 15.16 -10.92 -7.34
CA LEU A 106 15.92 -12.13 -7.66
C LEU A 106 16.81 -11.93 -8.88
N ILE A 107 16.26 -11.35 -9.94
CA ILE A 107 17.02 -11.03 -11.16
C ILE A 107 18.18 -10.08 -10.84
N GLN A 108 17.94 -9.03 -10.05
CA GLN A 108 18.97 -8.09 -9.61
C GLN A 108 20.10 -8.81 -8.86
N LYS A 109 19.76 -9.70 -7.91
CA LYS A 109 20.76 -10.48 -7.15
C LYS A 109 21.59 -11.38 -8.06
N LEU A 110 20.97 -12.04 -9.05
CA LEU A 110 21.66 -12.88 -10.01
C LEU A 110 22.64 -12.07 -10.87
N ILE A 111 22.23 -10.87 -11.32
CA ILE A 111 23.11 -10.00 -12.12
C ILE A 111 24.27 -9.51 -11.25
N VAL A 112 24.00 -8.95 -10.08
CA VAL A 112 25.07 -8.43 -9.21
C VAL A 112 26.03 -9.53 -8.76
N GLY A 113 25.50 -10.70 -8.35
CA GLY A 113 26.33 -11.83 -7.90
C GLY A 113 27.23 -12.41 -8.99
N ASN A 114 26.88 -12.28 -10.27
CA ASN A 114 27.69 -12.74 -11.39
C ASN A 114 28.70 -11.69 -11.90
N PHE A 115 28.39 -10.40 -11.77
CA PHE A 115 29.13 -9.33 -12.45
C PHE A 115 29.96 -8.44 -11.51
N SER A 116 29.75 -8.46 -10.19
CA SER A 116 30.47 -7.57 -9.29
C SER A 116 30.61 -8.09 -7.86
N SER A 117 31.77 -7.83 -7.23
CA SER A 117 32.01 -8.03 -5.79
C SER A 117 31.33 -6.95 -4.93
N ILE A 118 30.27 -6.31 -5.44
CA ILE A 118 29.52 -5.28 -4.73
C ILE A 118 28.73 -5.98 -3.64
N VAL A 119 29.07 -5.68 -2.39
CA VAL A 119 28.29 -6.10 -1.24
C VAL A 119 26.94 -5.40 -1.33
N LEU A 120 25.88 -6.15 -1.66
CA LEU A 120 24.51 -5.66 -1.53
C LEU A 120 24.29 -5.32 -0.07
N ASN A 121 24.22 -4.03 0.22
CA ASN A 121 23.98 -3.60 1.58
C ASN A 121 22.50 -3.85 1.85
N ALA A 122 22.21 -4.92 2.57
CA ALA A 122 20.95 -5.05 3.29
C ALA A 122 20.99 -4.01 4.42
N ASN A 123 20.92 -2.72 4.07
CA ASN A 123 20.53 -1.69 5.01
C ASN A 123 19.10 -2.02 5.40
N THR A 124 18.96 -2.94 6.36
CA THR A 124 17.69 -3.31 6.93
C THR A 124 17.11 -2.01 7.44
N LEU A 125 15.94 -1.64 6.92
CA LEU A 125 15.15 -0.50 7.41
C LEU A 125 14.91 -0.59 8.94
N GLU A 126 15.18 -1.75 9.53
CA GLU A 126 15.35 -2.06 10.95
C GLU A 126 16.35 -1.14 11.70
N LYS A 127 17.40 -0.63 11.03
CA LYS A 127 18.46 0.19 11.68
C LYS A 127 18.26 1.70 11.61
N ILE A 128 17.25 2.19 10.90
CA ILE A 128 16.97 3.63 10.85
C ILE A 128 16.13 4.00 12.09
N LYS A 129 16.78 4.02 13.27
CA LYS A 129 16.30 4.78 14.43
C LYS A 129 16.76 6.23 14.23
N ILE A 130 15.93 7.04 13.56
CA ILE A 130 16.11 8.49 13.66
C ILE A 130 15.46 8.86 14.99
N ASP A 131 16.29 9.23 15.95
CA ASP A 131 15.88 9.70 17.28
C ASP A 131 15.13 11.03 17.10
N ILE A 132 13.82 10.94 16.87
CA ILE A 132 12.95 12.11 16.84
C ILE A 132 12.48 12.32 18.27
N ASP A 133 13.00 13.39 18.85
CA ASP A 133 12.82 13.86 20.23
C ASP A 133 11.34 14.18 20.53
N GLY A 134 10.52 13.14 20.69
CA GLY A 134 9.10 13.22 21.07
C GLY A 134 8.17 13.99 20.11
N ASN A 135 8.64 14.43 18.94
CA ASN A 135 7.82 15.20 18.01
C ASN A 135 6.87 14.28 17.22
N ILE A 136 5.59 14.36 17.58
CA ILE A 136 4.47 13.60 17.00
C ILE A 136 4.45 13.67 15.46
N ILE A 137 4.72 14.84 14.88
CA ILE A 137 4.71 15.02 13.40
C ILE A 137 5.84 14.22 12.76
N GLY A 138 7.01 14.23 13.39
CA GLY A 138 8.18 13.50 12.91
C GLY A 138 7.98 11.98 12.99
N GLU A 139 7.40 11.47 14.08
CA GLU A 139 7.08 10.04 14.23
C GLU A 139 6.02 9.57 13.23
N ILE A 140 5.03 10.41 12.89
CA ILE A 140 4.04 10.11 11.85
C ILE A 140 4.68 10.06 10.46
N ILE A 141 5.56 11.00 10.13
CA ILE A 141 6.28 10.97 8.85
C ILE A 141 7.17 9.74 8.78
N GLN A 142 7.83 9.38 9.88
CA GLN A 142 8.59 8.14 9.97
C GLN A 142 7.72 6.91 9.83
N SER A 143 6.53 6.83 10.42
CA SER A 143 5.69 5.63 10.27
C SER A 143 5.32 5.37 8.80
N ILE A 144 5.13 6.43 8.02
CA ILE A 144 4.85 6.34 6.58
C ILE A 144 6.08 5.87 5.78
N ILE A 145 7.29 6.31 6.16
CA ILE A 145 8.55 6.01 5.44
C ILE A 145 9.16 4.68 5.93
N LEU A 146 9.31 4.54 7.24
CA LEU A 146 9.81 3.37 7.97
C LEU A 146 8.65 2.49 8.35
N THR A 147 8.24 1.70 7.37
CA THR A 147 7.16 0.74 7.54
C THR A 147 7.74 -0.61 7.99
N PRO A 148 7.06 -1.34 8.89
CA PRO A 148 7.57 -2.63 9.37
C PRO A 148 7.84 -3.54 8.17
N PHE A 149 9.07 -4.02 8.09
CA PHE A 149 9.61 -4.71 6.92
C PHE A 149 10.30 -5.99 7.36
N VAL A 150 10.05 -7.08 6.64
CA VAL A 150 10.71 -8.36 6.86
C VAL A 150 11.49 -8.72 5.62
N ASN A 151 12.77 -9.05 5.77
CA ASN A 151 13.63 -9.45 4.65
C ASN A 151 13.11 -10.77 4.05
N PRO A 152 12.89 -10.86 2.73
CA PRO A 152 12.43 -12.10 2.09
C PRO A 152 13.43 -13.26 2.21
N GLU A 153 14.69 -13.00 2.54
CA GLU A 153 15.71 -14.04 2.78
C GLU A 153 15.48 -14.83 4.08
N THR A 154 14.91 -14.20 5.11
CA THR A 154 14.65 -14.88 6.39
C THR A 154 13.35 -15.67 6.33
N ASN A 155 12.27 -15.02 5.87
CA ASN A 155 10.95 -15.61 5.78
C ASN A 155 10.20 -15.05 4.56
N LEU A 156 10.26 -15.76 3.43
CA LEU A 156 9.63 -15.36 2.18
C LEU A 156 8.11 -15.18 2.34
N THR A 157 7.43 -16.16 2.93
CA THR A 157 5.96 -16.15 3.06
C THR A 157 5.48 -14.99 3.91
N LEU A 158 6.13 -14.76 5.06
CA LEU A 158 5.78 -13.67 5.95
C LEU A 158 6.10 -12.31 5.31
N SER A 159 7.23 -12.19 4.62
CA SER A 159 7.61 -10.96 3.91
C SER A 159 6.60 -10.59 2.82
N LEU A 160 6.21 -11.55 1.96
CA LEU A 160 5.22 -11.30 0.90
C LEU A 160 3.82 -11.04 1.46
N ALA A 161 3.40 -11.77 2.50
CA ALA A 161 2.10 -11.57 3.14
C ALA A 161 2.02 -10.18 3.80
N LEU A 162 3.08 -9.79 4.52
CA LEU A 162 3.18 -8.48 5.14
C LEU A 162 3.20 -7.37 4.08
N PHE A 163 3.96 -7.54 3.01
CA PHE A 163 4.01 -6.56 1.92
C PHE A 163 2.65 -6.42 1.23
N SER A 164 1.98 -7.53 0.90
CA SER A 164 0.64 -7.50 0.31
C SER A 164 -0.37 -6.81 1.22
N LEU A 165 -0.42 -7.17 2.50
CA LEU A 165 -1.31 -6.53 3.48
C LEU A 165 -1.01 -5.04 3.58
N HIS A 166 0.26 -4.67 3.62
CA HIS A 166 0.69 -3.30 3.78
C HIS A 166 0.22 -2.43 2.62
N ILE A 167 0.52 -2.81 1.38
CA ILE A 167 0.11 -2.02 0.22
C ILE A 167 -1.39 -2.06 -0.04
N PHE A 168 -2.07 -3.15 0.35
CA PHE A 168 -3.53 -3.22 0.34
C PHE A 168 -4.13 -2.13 1.24
N VAL A 169 -3.58 -1.93 2.44
CA VAL A 169 -4.01 -0.85 3.34
C VAL A 169 -3.80 0.52 2.72
N PHE A 170 -2.65 0.77 2.07
CA PHE A 170 -2.41 2.04 1.35
C PHE A 170 -3.43 2.28 0.23
N TYR A 171 -3.81 1.23 -0.51
CA TYR A 171 -4.82 1.34 -1.55
C TYR A 171 -6.19 1.72 -0.99
N ILE A 172 -6.68 1.01 0.04
CA ILE A 172 -7.99 1.30 0.62
C ILE A 172 -8.03 2.67 1.28
N ILE A 173 -6.92 3.15 1.85
CA ILE A 173 -6.82 4.50 2.42
C ILE A 173 -6.84 5.55 1.31
N GLY A 174 -6.10 5.34 0.22
CA GLY A 174 -6.19 6.18 -0.96
C GLY A 174 -7.64 6.25 -1.48
N TRP A 175 -8.30 5.10 -1.57
CA TRP A 175 -9.70 5.03 -2.01
C TRP A 175 -10.67 5.72 -1.05
N LEU A 176 -10.45 5.60 0.26
CA LEU A 176 -11.20 6.33 1.29
C LEU A 176 -11.08 7.84 1.10
N ILE A 177 -9.86 8.33 0.91
CA ILE A 177 -9.58 9.75 0.67
C ILE A 177 -10.26 10.23 -0.62
N GLY A 178 -10.09 9.50 -1.73
CA GLY A 178 -10.73 9.82 -3.00
C GLY A 178 -12.26 9.86 -2.89
N ALA A 179 -12.87 8.86 -2.23
CA ALA A 179 -14.31 8.82 -1.99
C ALA A 179 -14.80 9.99 -1.13
N ALA A 180 -14.02 10.41 -0.14
CA ALA A 180 -14.35 11.56 0.69
C ALA A 180 -14.32 12.87 -0.10
N PHE A 181 -13.30 13.12 -0.92
CA PHE A 181 -13.24 14.29 -1.80
C PHE A 181 -14.42 14.34 -2.77
N GLN A 182 -14.79 13.21 -3.36
CA GLN A 182 -15.92 13.16 -4.29
C GLN A 182 -17.25 13.46 -3.60
N ARG A 183 -17.46 12.95 -2.37
CA ARG A 183 -18.74 13.07 -1.67
C ARG A 183 -18.90 14.36 -0.88
N LEU A 184 -17.88 14.71 -0.10
CA LEU A 184 -17.93 15.78 0.92
C LEU A 184 -17.19 17.04 0.45
N GLY A 185 -16.64 17.04 -0.76
CA GLY A 185 -15.86 18.14 -1.30
C GLY A 185 -14.51 18.30 -0.60
N VAL A 186 -13.92 19.48 -0.74
CA VAL A 186 -12.54 19.76 -0.29
C VAL A 186 -12.40 19.65 1.24
N ILE A 187 -13.34 20.23 1.99
CA ILE A 187 -13.27 20.26 3.46
C ILE A 187 -13.35 18.84 4.03
N GLY A 188 -14.29 18.03 3.54
CA GLY A 188 -14.39 16.64 3.97
C GLY A 188 -13.20 15.81 3.51
N GLY A 189 -12.67 16.03 2.30
CA GLY A 189 -11.47 15.36 1.82
C GLY A 189 -10.26 15.59 2.72
N ILE A 190 -10.01 16.83 3.16
CA ILE A 190 -8.91 17.16 4.08
C ILE A 190 -9.05 16.42 5.42
N LEU A 191 -10.26 16.37 5.98
CA LEU A 191 -10.53 15.60 7.20
C LEU A 191 -10.20 14.11 7.02
N PHE A 192 -10.56 13.54 5.88
CA PHE A 192 -10.28 12.13 5.59
C PHE A 192 -8.81 11.84 5.28
N ILE A 193 -8.02 12.83 4.84
CA ILE A 193 -6.56 12.70 4.81
C ILE A 193 -6.02 12.50 6.23
N ALA A 194 -6.44 13.34 7.18
CA ALA A 194 -6.02 13.20 8.58
C ALA A 194 -6.46 11.85 9.20
N ILE A 195 -7.69 11.42 8.91
CA ILE A 195 -8.19 10.09 9.32
C ILE A 195 -7.35 8.98 8.68
N GLY A 196 -7.03 9.09 7.39
CA GLY A 196 -6.19 8.12 6.68
C GLY A 196 -4.81 7.98 7.30
N ILE A 197 -4.17 9.10 7.65
CA ILE A 197 -2.89 9.11 8.38
C ILE A 197 -3.03 8.40 9.73
N GLY A 198 -4.09 8.68 10.49
CA GLY A 198 -4.36 7.99 11.76
C GLY A 198 -4.52 6.48 11.59
N ILE A 199 -5.22 6.04 10.54
CA ILE A 199 -5.40 4.62 10.22
C ILE A 199 -4.04 3.97 9.91
N ILE A 200 -3.17 4.61 9.13
CA ILE A 200 -1.81 4.11 8.84
C ILE A 200 -1.03 3.94 10.15
N SER A 201 -0.99 4.97 10.99
CA SER A 201 -0.23 4.96 12.24
C SER A 201 -0.71 3.87 13.22
N ILE A 202 -2.03 3.70 13.37
CA ILE A 202 -2.59 2.64 14.21
C ILE A 202 -2.23 1.27 13.64
N LYS A 203 -2.44 1.06 12.33
CA LYS A 203 -2.14 -0.21 11.66
C LYS A 203 -0.65 -0.57 11.78
N ASP A 204 0.26 0.37 11.52
CA ASP A 204 1.70 0.13 11.59
C ASP A 204 2.16 -0.15 13.03
N SER A 205 1.57 0.52 14.02
CA SER A 205 1.84 0.23 15.44
C SER A 205 1.39 -1.19 15.82
N MET A 206 0.21 -1.63 15.37
CA MET A 206 -0.28 -2.99 15.64
C MET A 206 0.59 -4.06 14.96
N ILE A 207 1.04 -3.82 13.73
CA ILE A 207 1.95 -4.75 13.04
C ILE A 207 3.31 -4.81 13.75
N ARG A 208 3.86 -3.67 14.19
CA ARG A 208 5.11 -3.64 14.96
C ARG A 208 5.00 -4.45 16.23
N LEU A 209 3.90 -4.28 16.97
CA LEU A 209 3.61 -5.06 18.17
C LEU A 209 3.48 -6.57 17.88
N ALA A 210 2.87 -6.94 16.76
CA ALA A 210 2.76 -8.36 16.35
C ALA A 210 4.10 -8.99 15.92
N LEU A 211 5.09 -8.17 15.57
CA LEU A 211 6.43 -8.59 15.17
C LEU A 211 7.49 -8.37 16.26
N ASP A 212 7.07 -8.04 17.49
CA ASP A 212 7.94 -7.69 18.62
C ASP A 212 8.96 -6.56 18.30
N LEU A 213 8.57 -5.63 17.43
CA LEU A 213 9.36 -4.46 17.05
C LEU A 213 9.08 -3.28 18.01
N PRO A 214 10.07 -2.40 18.26
CA PRO A 214 9.87 -1.24 19.11
C PRO A 214 8.81 -0.29 18.53
N LEU A 215 7.89 0.13 19.40
CA LEU A 215 6.91 1.17 19.10
C LEU A 215 7.54 2.56 19.18
N PHE A 216 6.95 3.50 18.44
CA PHE A 216 7.23 4.93 18.59
C PHE A 216 6.77 5.44 19.96
N GLN A 217 7.42 6.46 20.51
CA GLN A 217 7.17 6.90 21.89
C GLN A 217 5.74 7.41 22.07
N SER A 218 5.21 8.13 21.08
CA SER A 218 3.81 8.64 21.10
C SER A 218 2.76 7.53 21.14
N PHE A 219 3.13 6.30 20.77
CA PHE A 219 2.23 5.15 20.69
C PHE A 219 2.53 4.09 21.76
N SER A 220 3.40 4.40 22.72
CA SER A 220 3.77 3.50 23.83
C SER A 220 2.59 2.98 24.65
N ALA A 221 1.48 3.73 24.73
CA ALA A 221 0.24 3.30 25.37
C ALA A 221 -0.37 2.02 24.73
N LEU A 222 -0.05 1.74 23.47
CA LEU A 222 -0.51 0.54 22.76
C LEU A 222 0.23 -0.74 23.20
N ASN A 223 1.32 -0.64 23.97
CA ASN A 223 2.00 -1.81 24.55
C ASN A 223 1.13 -2.60 25.54
N ALA A 224 0.03 -2.01 26.02
CA ALA A 224 -0.94 -2.72 26.86
C ALA A 224 -1.76 -3.77 26.08
N VAL A 225 -1.74 -3.74 24.75
CA VAL A 225 -2.45 -4.70 23.91
C VAL A 225 -1.66 -6.02 23.85
N PRO A 226 -2.28 -7.18 24.11
CA PRO A 226 -1.61 -8.47 23.94
C PRO A 226 -1.24 -8.71 22.47
N THR A 227 -0.05 -9.28 22.21
CA THR A 227 0.48 -9.55 20.86
C THR A 227 -0.50 -10.37 20.00
N ASN A 228 -1.15 -11.38 20.58
CA ASN A 228 -2.16 -12.22 19.91
C ASN A 228 -3.39 -11.42 19.41
N LEU A 229 -3.72 -10.31 20.07
CA LEU A 229 -4.84 -9.45 19.70
C LEU A 229 -4.45 -8.40 18.64
N ALA A 230 -3.16 -8.10 18.49
CA ALA A 230 -2.69 -7.07 17.58
C ALA A 230 -3.05 -7.37 16.11
N LEU A 231 -2.85 -8.62 15.66
CA LEU A 231 -3.23 -9.04 14.30
C LEU A 231 -4.75 -8.96 14.07
N LEU A 232 -5.55 -9.33 15.07
CA LEU A 232 -7.00 -9.24 14.99
C LEU A 232 -7.44 -7.78 14.84
N LEU A 233 -6.82 -6.87 15.59
CA LEU A 233 -7.09 -5.43 15.49
C LEU A 233 -6.74 -4.86 14.10
N VAL A 234 -5.68 -5.33 13.45
CA VAL A 234 -5.37 -4.94 12.06
C VAL A 234 -6.52 -5.32 11.12
N VAL A 235 -7.05 -6.53 11.24
CA VAL A 235 -8.21 -6.97 10.44
C VAL A 235 -9.43 -6.10 10.71
N VAL A 236 -9.69 -5.75 11.98
CA VAL A 236 -10.79 -4.85 12.36
C VAL A 236 -10.62 -3.46 11.73
N VAL A 237 -9.41 -2.89 11.76
CA VAL A 237 -9.11 -1.59 11.14
C VAL A 237 -9.35 -1.62 9.63
N ILE A 238 -8.95 -2.70 8.95
CA ILE A 238 -9.21 -2.89 7.52
C ILE A 238 -10.72 -2.94 7.25
N LEU A 239 -11.47 -3.73 8.02
CA LEU A 239 -12.92 -3.85 7.86
C LEU A 239 -13.63 -2.52 8.09
N ILE A 240 -13.26 -1.77 9.14
CA ILE A 240 -13.79 -0.43 9.41
C ILE A 240 -13.50 0.50 8.23
N THR A 241 -12.30 0.46 7.67
CA THR A 241 -11.93 1.28 6.51
C THR A 241 -12.80 0.95 5.30
N ILE A 242 -12.99 -0.33 4.98
CA ILE A 242 -13.87 -0.79 3.89
C ILE A 242 -15.33 -0.36 4.13
N LEU A 243 -15.81 -0.43 5.38
CA LEU A 243 -17.15 0.04 5.74
C LEU A 243 -17.31 1.54 5.56
N LEU A 244 -16.32 2.34 5.96
CA LEU A 244 -16.34 3.79 5.74
C LEU A 244 -16.40 4.12 4.24
N ILE A 245 -15.60 3.44 3.42
CA ILE A 245 -15.64 3.57 1.96
C ILE A 245 -17.04 3.20 1.42
N HIS A 246 -17.63 2.10 1.91
CA HIS A 246 -18.96 1.68 1.49
C HIS A 246 -20.02 2.75 1.81
N LEU A 247 -19.95 3.33 3.01
CA LEU A 247 -20.85 4.41 3.43
C LEU A 247 -20.66 5.67 2.56
N LEU A 248 -19.43 6.01 2.19
CA LEU A 248 -19.12 7.13 1.29
C LEU A 248 -19.62 6.89 -0.14
N THR A 249 -19.40 5.72 -0.69
CA THR A 249 -19.76 5.40 -2.09
C THR A 249 -21.27 5.20 -2.31
N ARG A 250 -22.01 4.73 -1.28
CA ARG A 250 -23.46 4.47 -1.38
C ARG A 250 -24.28 5.71 -1.75
N ARG A 251 -23.88 6.92 -1.32
CA ARG A 251 -24.65 8.17 -1.50
C ARG A 251 -23.90 9.28 -2.24
N ALA A 252 -22.77 8.97 -2.89
CA ALA A 252 -22.00 9.99 -3.61
C ALA A 252 -22.81 10.62 -4.78
N PRO A 253 -22.92 11.96 -4.88
CA PRO A 253 -23.52 12.59 -6.06
C PRO A 253 -22.61 12.34 -7.27
N ILE A 254 -23.16 11.82 -8.36
CA ILE A 254 -22.40 11.63 -9.60
C ILE A 254 -22.57 12.90 -10.40
N LYS A 255 -21.49 13.68 -10.52
CA LYS A 255 -21.42 14.74 -11.52
C LYS A 255 -21.21 14.06 -12.87
N ILE A 256 -22.24 14.12 -13.71
CA ILE A 256 -22.20 13.73 -15.12
C ILE A 256 -21.70 14.94 -15.90
#